data_AF-X0QGQ0-F1
#
_entry.id   AF-X0QGQ0-F1
#
_cell.length_a   1.000
_cell.length_b   1.000
_cell.length_c   1.000
_cell.angle_alpha   90.00
_cell.angle_beta   90.00
_cell.angle_gamma   90.00
#
_symmetry.space_group_name_H-M   'P 1'
#
loop_
_entity.id
_entity.type
_entity.pdbx_description
1 polymer ?
#
loop_
_entity_poly.entity_id
_entity_poly.type
_entity_poly.pdbx_seq_one_letter_code
_entity_poly.pdbx_strand_id
1 'polypeptide(L)'
;MQVTGESSIKVSTFQWPAGFYADAGHAGLKETADDLGWLVSKVPAAAAGVYTTNQFQAAPTTLTKQTINSDHQLQAMVMNSGNANSCTGVQGTHDAMAMQQAAAISWESTR
;
A
#
# COMPACT_ATOMS: atom_id res chain seq x y z
N MET A 1 -30.68 -25.99 25.12
CA MET A 1 -30.12 -24.69 25.53
C MET A 1 -30.05 -23.83 24.27
N GLN A 2 -31.11 -23.07 23.99
CA GLN A 2 -31.13 -22.15 22.85
C GLN A 2 -30.34 -20.92 23.24
N VAL A 3 -29.27 -20.60 22.50
CA VAL A 3 -28.55 -19.33 22.64
C VAL A 3 -29.34 -18.29 21.86
N THR A 4 -30.28 -17.63 22.53
CA THR A 4 -30.91 -16.39 22.06
C THR A 4 -30.03 -15.23 22.48
N GLY A 5 -29.24 -14.67 21.56
CA GLY A 5 -28.28 -13.61 21.88
C GLY A 5 -27.72 -12.91 20.65
N GLU A 6 -28.56 -12.50 19.71
CA GLU A 6 -28.18 -11.48 18.73
C GLU A 6 -28.19 -10.13 19.45
N SER A 7 -27.06 -9.73 20.03
CA SER A 7 -26.96 -8.46 20.74
C SER A 7 -25.70 -7.70 20.33
N SER A 8 -25.93 -6.70 19.48
CA SER A 8 -25.11 -5.50 19.24
C SER A 8 -23.78 -5.64 18.49
N ILE A 9 -23.84 -5.90 17.18
CA ILE A 9 -22.75 -5.50 16.28
C ILE A 9 -22.85 -3.99 16.07
N LYS A 10 -21.93 -3.22 16.66
CA LYS A 10 -21.80 -1.78 16.39
C LYS A 10 -21.08 -1.57 15.07
N VAL A 11 -21.84 -1.27 14.02
CA VAL A 11 -21.26 -0.77 12.77
C VAL A 11 -20.75 0.65 13.02
N SER A 12 -19.45 0.87 12.81
CA SER A 12 -18.84 2.19 12.85
C SER A 12 -18.30 2.54 11.47
N THR A 13 -18.32 3.82 11.14
CA THR A 13 -17.65 4.31 9.93
C THR A 13 -16.14 4.12 10.08
N PHE A 14 -15.50 3.60 9.04
CA PHE A 14 -14.06 3.45 9.03
C PHE A 14 -13.38 4.82 9.18
N GLN A 15 -12.41 4.90 10.09
CA GLN A 15 -11.53 6.05 10.25
C GLN A 15 -10.10 5.56 10.42
N TRP A 16 -9.17 6.23 9.75
CA TRP A 16 -7.76 5.99 9.96
C TRP A 16 -7.35 6.40 11.37
N PRO A 17 -6.37 5.71 11.99
CA PRO A 17 -5.78 6.17 13.24
C PRO A 17 -5.23 7.59 13.10
N ALA A 18 -5.20 8.34 14.19
CA ALA A 18 -4.67 9.70 14.19
C ALA A 18 -3.25 9.75 13.60
N GLY A 19 -3.04 10.66 12.65
CA GLY A 19 -1.77 10.82 11.94
C GLY A 19 -1.61 9.94 10.69
N PHE A 20 -2.61 9.14 10.32
CA PHE A 20 -2.65 8.42 9.06
C PHE A 20 -3.66 9.05 8.09
N TYR A 21 -3.26 9.17 6.83
CA TYR A 21 -4.06 9.75 5.76
C TYR A 21 -3.98 8.83 4.55
N ALA A 22 -5.09 8.65 3.84
CA ALA A 22 -5.10 7.90 2.60
C ALA A 22 -6.05 8.57 1.62
N ASP A 23 -5.75 8.42 0.35
CA ASP A 23 -6.62 8.83 -0.73
C ASP A 23 -6.32 7.99 -1.98
N ALA A 24 -7.14 8.13 -3.01
CA ALA A 24 -6.99 7.45 -4.27
C ALA A 24 -7.34 8.36 -5.44
N GLY A 25 -6.90 7.96 -6.63
CA GLY A 25 -7.23 8.66 -7.86
C GLY A 25 -7.08 7.78 -9.10
N HIS A 26 -7.44 8.38 -10.22
CA HIS A 26 -7.41 7.75 -11.52
C HIS A 26 -6.14 8.15 -12.28
N ALA A 27 -5.19 7.22 -12.40
CA ALA A 27 -3.94 7.35 -13.14
C ALA A 27 -4.00 6.74 -14.56
N GLY A 28 -5.15 6.16 -14.95
CA GLY A 28 -5.40 5.68 -16.32
C GLY A 28 -4.93 4.23 -16.58
N LEU A 29 -4.73 3.43 -15.54
CA LEU A 29 -4.50 1.98 -15.64
C LEU A 29 -5.81 1.21 -15.85
N LYS A 30 -6.93 1.74 -15.34
CA LYS A 30 -8.29 1.29 -15.63
C LYS A 30 -8.99 2.33 -16.50
N GLU A 31 -10.14 1.99 -17.06
CA GLU A 31 -10.90 2.91 -17.92
C GLU A 31 -11.74 3.92 -17.14
N THR A 32 -12.32 3.52 -16.00
CA THR A 32 -13.38 4.32 -15.34
C THR A 32 -13.26 4.43 -13.82
N ALA A 33 -12.38 3.65 -13.19
CA ALA A 33 -12.26 3.56 -11.74
C ALA A 33 -10.90 4.06 -11.26
N ASP A 34 -10.85 4.49 -10.01
CA ASP A 34 -9.58 4.77 -9.34
C ASP A 34 -8.67 3.53 -9.38
N ASP A 35 -7.40 3.79 -9.63
CA ASP A 35 -6.42 2.77 -9.91
C ASP A 35 -5.04 3.07 -9.32
N LEU A 36 -4.88 4.21 -8.66
CA LEU A 36 -3.72 4.57 -7.86
C LEU A 36 -4.20 5.03 -6.48
N GLY A 37 -3.58 4.53 -5.42
CA GLY A 37 -3.89 4.91 -4.05
C GLY A 37 -2.64 5.02 -3.20
N TRP A 38 -2.74 5.76 -2.11
CA TRP A 38 -1.66 5.94 -1.17
C TRP A 38 -2.16 5.97 0.28
N LEU A 39 -1.29 5.54 1.18
CA LEU A 39 -1.45 5.62 2.63
C LEU A 39 -0.19 6.26 3.19
N VAL A 40 -0.34 7.27 4.03
CA VAL A 40 0.77 8.02 4.60
C VAL A 40 0.59 8.20 6.09
N SER A 41 1.68 7.98 6.83
CA SER A 41 1.81 8.34 8.24
C SER A 41 2.55 9.67 8.36
N LYS A 42 2.05 10.56 9.22
CA LYS A 42 2.66 11.86 9.53
C LYS A 42 4.10 11.71 10.02
N VAL A 43 4.39 10.62 10.73
CA VAL A 43 5.69 10.24 11.29
C VAL A 43 6.11 8.86 10.78
N PRO A 44 7.41 8.50 10.78
CA PRO A 44 7.82 7.12 10.51
C PRO A 44 7.06 6.14 11.41
N ALA A 45 6.37 5.17 10.82
CA ALA A 45 5.55 4.20 11.51
C ALA A 45 6.21 2.83 11.49
N ALA A 46 6.08 2.07 12.58
CA ALA A 46 6.50 0.67 12.61
C ALA A 46 5.74 -0.13 11.54
N ALA A 47 6.48 -0.90 10.75
CA ALA A 47 5.96 -1.63 9.61
C ALA A 47 6.36 -3.11 9.65
N ALA A 48 5.40 -3.96 9.34
CA ALA A 48 5.59 -5.39 9.13
C ALA A 48 4.77 -5.82 7.91
N GLY A 49 5.27 -6.82 7.18
CA GLY A 49 4.61 -7.31 5.97
C GLY A 49 4.76 -8.82 5.87
N VAL A 50 3.68 -9.48 5.43
CA VAL A 50 3.70 -10.87 4.96
C VAL A 50 3.54 -10.86 3.45
N TYR A 51 4.24 -11.75 2.77
CA TYR A 51 4.34 -11.75 1.31
C TYR A 51 3.95 -13.14 0.78
N THR A 52 3.54 -13.18 -0.48
CA THR A 52 3.24 -14.46 -1.16
C THR A 52 4.45 -15.40 -1.12
N THR A 53 4.18 -16.69 -0.96
CA THR A 53 5.19 -17.76 -1.04
C THR A 53 5.40 -18.27 -2.46
N ASN A 54 4.70 -17.70 -3.44
CA ASN A 54 4.88 -18.04 -4.86
C ASN A 54 6.33 -17.76 -5.30
N GLN A 55 6.85 -18.64 -6.16
CA GLN A 55 8.17 -18.50 -6.77
C GLN A 55 8.23 -17.31 -7.75
N PHE A 56 7.10 -17.00 -8.40
CA PHE A 56 6.97 -15.85 -9.30
C PHE A 56 6.46 -14.63 -8.53
N GLN A 57 7.37 -13.91 -7.88
CA GLN A 57 7.04 -12.68 -7.16
C GLN A 57 7.13 -11.47 -8.09
N ALA A 58 6.14 -10.59 -7.99
CA ALA A 58 6.16 -9.31 -8.69
C ALA A 58 7.30 -8.42 -8.17
N ALA A 59 7.83 -7.56 -9.05
CA ALA A 59 8.86 -6.59 -8.68
C ALA A 59 8.53 -5.76 -7.41
N PRO A 60 7.31 -5.20 -7.24
CA PRO A 60 6.96 -4.43 -6.05
C PRO A 60 6.98 -5.24 -4.75
N THR A 61 6.68 -6.55 -4.79
CA THR A 61 6.70 -7.41 -3.60
C THR A 61 8.12 -7.53 -3.05
N THR A 62 9.09 -7.79 -3.93
CA THR A 62 10.50 -7.91 -3.55
C THR A 62 11.04 -6.58 -3.00
N LEU A 63 10.75 -5.47 -3.68
CA LEU A 63 11.18 -4.14 -3.25
C LEU A 63 10.57 -3.74 -1.90
N THR A 64 9.28 -3.98 -1.69
CA THR A 64 8.59 -3.67 -0.43
C THR A 64 9.17 -4.49 0.71
N LYS A 65 9.44 -5.79 0.48
CA LYS A 65 10.09 -6.66 1.46
C LYS A 65 11.46 -6.15 1.87
N GLN A 66 12.28 -5.74 0.90
CA GLN A 66 13.60 -5.16 1.17
C GLN A 66 13.49 -3.85 1.96
N THR A 67 12.55 -2.98 1.57
CA THR A 67 12.33 -1.68 2.22
C THR A 67 11.88 -1.85 3.68
N ILE A 68 10.90 -2.72 3.96
CA ILE A 68 10.45 -2.98 5.32
C ILE A 68 11.57 -3.61 6.16
N ASN A 69 12.37 -4.50 5.58
CA ASN A 69 13.45 -5.17 6.31
C ASN A 69 14.70 -4.31 6.54
N SER A 70 14.79 -3.09 6.02
CA SER A 70 15.92 -2.20 6.34
C SER A 70 15.87 -1.78 7.80
N ASP A 71 14.73 -1.24 8.24
CA ASP A 71 14.58 -0.61 9.56
C ASP A 71 13.24 -0.92 10.24
N HIS A 72 12.40 -1.75 9.64
CA HIS A 72 11.02 -2.04 10.11
C HIS A 72 10.17 -0.77 10.28
N GLN A 73 10.42 0.23 9.42
CA GLN A 73 9.66 1.47 9.39
C GLN A 73 9.24 1.84 7.97
N LEU A 74 8.04 2.39 7.85
CA LEU A 74 7.55 3.04 6.63
C LEU A 74 6.85 4.34 6.99
N GLN A 75 6.87 5.28 6.07
CA GLN A 75 6.13 6.53 6.21
C GLN A 75 5.02 6.65 5.17
N ALA A 76 5.19 6.06 3.98
CA ALA A 76 4.18 6.03 2.94
C ALA A 76 4.13 4.65 2.27
N MET A 77 2.96 4.31 1.75
CA MET A 77 2.70 3.17 0.88
C MET A 77 1.96 3.68 -0.35
N VAL A 78 2.45 3.35 -1.54
CA VAL A 78 1.79 3.61 -2.81
C VAL A 78 1.37 2.28 -3.43
N MET A 79 0.16 2.24 -3.97
CA MET A 79 -0.46 1.04 -4.50
C MET A 79 -1.16 1.39 -5.81
N ASN A 80 -1.05 0.51 -6.80
CA ASN A 80 -1.83 0.63 -8.02
C ASN A 80 -2.68 -0.63 -8.22
N SER A 81 -3.65 -0.53 -9.13
CA SER A 81 -4.45 -1.65 -9.60
C SER A 81 -4.62 -1.57 -11.12
N GLY A 82 -5.04 -2.67 -11.76
CA GLY A 82 -5.06 -2.78 -13.21
C GLY A 82 -3.75 -3.29 -13.84
N ASN A 83 -2.62 -3.16 -13.15
CA ASN A 83 -1.34 -3.74 -13.56
C ASN A 83 -0.56 -4.30 -12.36
N ALA A 84 -0.20 -5.58 -12.40
CA ALA A 84 0.49 -6.25 -11.31
C ALA A 84 2.00 -5.97 -11.25
N ASN A 85 2.61 -5.48 -12.34
CA ASN A 85 4.06 -5.39 -12.51
C ASN A 85 4.78 -6.70 -12.15
N SER A 86 4.29 -7.81 -12.73
CA SER A 86 4.79 -9.16 -12.52
C SER A 86 5.40 -9.72 -13.80
N CYS A 87 6.49 -10.48 -13.69
CA CYS A 87 7.22 -11.07 -14.82
C CYS A 87 7.72 -10.02 -15.84
N THR A 88 7.98 -8.79 -15.37
CA THR A 88 8.40 -7.61 -16.15
C THR A 88 9.92 -7.41 -16.19
N GLY A 89 10.68 -8.32 -15.56
CA GLY A 89 12.14 -8.31 -15.55
C GLY A 89 12.74 -7.07 -14.88
N VAL A 90 13.90 -6.64 -15.39
CA VAL A 90 14.66 -5.50 -14.86
C VAL A 90 13.86 -4.20 -14.97
N GLN A 91 13.12 -4.02 -16.08
CA GLN A 91 12.30 -2.82 -16.27
C GLN A 91 11.26 -2.67 -15.16
N GLY A 92 10.55 -3.75 -14.83
CA GLY A 92 9.57 -3.70 -13.74
C GLY A 92 10.18 -3.38 -12.37
N THR A 93 11.43 -3.76 -12.14
CA THR A 93 12.17 -3.38 -10.93
C THR A 93 12.45 -1.88 -10.91
N HIS A 94 12.91 -1.32 -12.03
CA HIS A 94 13.11 0.12 -12.16
C HIS A 94 11.80 0.90 -12.01
N ASP A 95 10.71 0.43 -12.59
CA ASP A 95 9.40 1.07 -12.49
C ASP A 95 8.91 1.09 -11.03
N ALA A 96 9.09 0.00 -10.29
CA ALA A 96 8.74 -0.08 -8.87
C ALA A 96 9.59 0.90 -8.03
N MET A 97 10.89 1.00 -8.31
CA MET A 97 11.78 1.97 -7.64
C MET A 97 11.40 3.42 -7.99
N ALA A 98 11.06 3.70 -9.25
CA ALA A 98 10.63 5.02 -9.68
C ALA A 98 9.32 5.44 -8.99
N MET A 99 8.35 4.52 -8.85
CA MET A 99 7.13 4.78 -8.09
C MET A 99 7.42 5.06 -6.61
N GLN A 100 8.30 4.28 -5.98
CA GLN A 100 8.73 4.50 -4.60
C GLN A 100 9.36 5.90 -4.42
N GLN A 101 10.25 6.29 -5.33
CA GLN A 101 10.92 7.59 -5.31
C GLN A 101 9.92 8.75 -5.52
N ALA A 102 9.02 8.63 -6.50
CA ALA A 102 8.00 9.64 -6.77
C ALA A 102 7.07 9.85 -5.57
N ALA A 103 6.68 8.77 -4.89
CA ALA A 103 5.88 8.85 -3.67
C ALA A 103 6.65 9.55 -2.52
N ALA A 104 7.94 9.25 -2.36
CA ALA A 104 8.78 9.90 -1.36
C ALA A 104 8.91 11.42 -1.60
N ILE A 105 9.20 11.83 -2.83
CA ILE A 105 9.33 13.25 -3.22
C ILE A 105 8.01 14.00 -3.01
N SER A 106 6.89 13.42 -3.45
CA SER A 106 5.57 14.05 -3.34
C SER A 106 5.16 14.28 -1.89
N TRP A 107 5.56 13.36 -0.99
CA TRP A 107 5.33 13.54 0.44
C TRP A 107 6.18 14.67 1.04
N GLU A 108 7.45 14.76 0.67
CA GLU A 108 8.33 15.83 1.14
C GLU A 108 7.85 17.22 0.72
N SER A 109 7.29 17.38 -0.48
CA SER A 109 6.74 18.65 -0.96
C SER A 109 5.42 19.06 -0.29
N THR A 110 4.76 18.16 0.42
CA THR A 110 3.46 18.40 1.08
C THR A 110 3.61 18.67 2.59
N ARG A 111 4.85 18.74 3.09
CA ARG A 111 5.19 19.06 4.48
C ARG A 111 5.26 20.56 4.78
#